data_AF-A0A250FYA3-F1
#
_entry.id   AF-A0A250FYA3-F1
#
_cell.length_a   1.000
_cell.length_b   1.000
_cell.length_c   1.000
_cell.angle_alpha   90.00
_cell.angle_beta   90.00
_cell.angle_gamma   90.00
#
_symmetry.space_group_name_H-M   'P 1'
#
loop_
_entity.id
_entity.type
_entity.pdbx_description
1 polymer ?
#
loop_
_entity_poly.entity_id
_entity_poly.type
_entity_poly.pdbx_seq_one_letter_code
_entity_poly.pdbx_strand_id
1 'polypeptide(L)'
;MKKRNFVMTLLAIGFLGCQNPKPKASENVNISTENTEQPFLKSMEYSNLVDKATQEEVGEALIAAGIDKQLVSSFFENVNTFNQTVGEVGLVKEGFATSDDLIISYDEASIQTQWDEKNPEFIGYNCRITSFDMFRDLVSTGNPKGINSSNLFLDKDALNTNAKKVFSQEENERFLCLFSRVLTGYHKDVAQHLEKVKQAFKEREVHFPYKGDTSKASLISIFFHSAITDEPDDVFLFVGHVGVLVPMKDGKLLFVEKLAFQEPYQAIKFNNRTELNDYLMNRYDVEKGQPTAKPFIMENDELMQGYRPNPNNE
;
A
#
# COMPACT_ATOMS: atom_id res chain seq x y z
N MET A 1 -72.30 -56.90 11.70
CA MET A 1 -71.13 -57.09 10.81
C MET A 1 -69.88 -56.59 11.49
N LYS A 2 -68.79 -57.35 11.35
CA LYS A 2 -67.46 -57.17 11.98
C LYS A 2 -66.66 -56.03 11.34
N LYS A 3 -65.78 -55.39 12.14
CA LYS A 3 -64.41 -54.90 11.81
C LYS A 3 -64.30 -53.78 10.75
N ARG A 4 -63.34 -52.85 10.71
CA ARG A 4 -62.10 -52.56 11.47
C ARG A 4 -61.64 -51.14 11.11
N ASN A 5 -60.93 -50.52 12.06
CA ASN A 5 -60.07 -49.32 12.02
C ASN A 5 -59.41 -48.94 10.68
N PHE A 6 -59.19 -47.63 10.47
CA PHE A 6 -57.83 -47.10 10.30
C PHE A 6 -57.74 -45.61 10.70
N VAL A 7 -56.60 -45.26 11.30
CA VAL A 7 -56.18 -43.96 11.81
C VAL A 7 -55.56 -43.14 10.68
N MET A 8 -55.84 -41.84 10.60
CA MET A 8 -54.82 -40.86 10.20
C MET A 8 -55.16 -39.48 10.78
N THR A 9 -54.31 -39.08 11.71
CA THR A 9 -54.25 -37.78 12.37
C THR A 9 -53.90 -36.70 11.34
N LEU A 10 -54.81 -35.75 11.10
CA LEU A 10 -54.52 -34.49 10.40
C LEU A 10 -54.26 -33.41 11.45
N LEU A 11 -52.97 -33.07 11.63
CA LEU A 11 -52.55 -31.90 12.38
C LEU A 11 -52.88 -30.65 11.56
N ALA A 12 -53.89 -29.89 11.97
CA ALA A 12 -54.14 -28.55 11.46
C ALA A 12 -53.23 -27.57 12.21
N ILE A 13 -52.24 -27.02 11.49
CA ILE A 13 -51.32 -25.99 11.96
C ILE A 13 -52.09 -24.67 12.05
N GLY A 14 -52.40 -24.26 13.29
CA GLY A 14 -52.94 -22.93 13.59
C GLY A 14 -51.84 -21.87 13.58
N PHE A 15 -52.07 -20.80 12.83
CA PHE A 15 -51.22 -19.62 12.72
C PHE A 15 -50.97 -18.95 14.09
N LEU A 16 -49.74 -19.05 14.59
CA LEU A 16 -49.18 -18.13 15.56
C LEU A 16 -48.34 -17.11 14.80
N GLY A 17 -48.84 -15.87 14.73
CA GLY A 17 -48.11 -14.74 14.17
C GLY A 17 -46.89 -14.43 15.02
N CYS A 18 -45.70 -14.76 14.52
CA CYS A 18 -44.46 -14.19 15.01
C CYS A 18 -44.33 -12.76 14.47
N GLN A 19 -44.29 -11.82 15.40
CA GLN A 19 -43.90 -10.44 15.14
C GLN A 19 -42.45 -10.42 14.63
N ASN A 20 -42.24 -9.85 13.44
CA ASN A 20 -40.91 -9.60 12.91
C ASN A 20 -40.15 -8.65 13.85
N PRO A 21 -38.91 -8.96 14.27
CA PRO A 21 -38.08 -7.99 14.94
C PRO A 21 -37.74 -6.87 13.96
N LYS A 22 -37.98 -5.62 14.38
CA LYS A 22 -37.57 -4.41 13.66
C LYS A 22 -36.07 -4.49 13.34
N PRO A 23 -35.62 -4.03 12.16
CA PRO A 23 -34.19 -3.91 11.88
C PRO A 23 -33.57 -2.97 12.93
N LYS A 24 -32.56 -3.48 13.65
CA LYS A 24 -31.70 -2.64 14.48
C LYS A 24 -31.04 -1.61 13.56
N ALA A 25 -31.21 -0.34 13.91
CA ALA A 25 -30.44 0.74 13.32
C ALA A 25 -28.95 0.36 13.37
N SER A 26 -28.26 0.56 12.25
CA SER A 26 -26.82 0.39 12.14
C SER A 26 -26.13 1.11 13.30
N GLU A 27 -25.35 0.36 14.06
CA GLU A 27 -24.42 0.91 15.02
C GLU A 27 -23.51 1.88 14.27
N ASN A 28 -23.67 3.18 14.55
CA ASN A 28 -22.65 4.15 14.25
C ASN A 28 -21.39 3.67 14.94
N VAL A 29 -20.40 3.26 14.15
CA VAL A 29 -19.03 3.09 14.62
C VAL A 29 -18.57 4.50 15.01
N ASN A 30 -18.79 4.84 16.28
CA ASN A 30 -18.07 5.93 16.93
C ASN A 30 -16.61 5.49 16.95
N ILE A 31 -15.84 5.97 15.98
CA ILE A 31 -14.40 6.01 16.08
C ILE A 31 -14.12 6.85 17.33
N SER A 32 -13.74 6.18 18.42
CA SER A 32 -13.34 6.83 19.65
C SER A 32 -12.08 7.64 19.35
N THR A 33 -12.27 8.95 19.19
CA THR A 33 -11.21 9.95 19.20
C THR A 33 -10.67 10.07 20.62
N GLU A 34 -9.81 9.13 21.02
CA GLU A 34 -8.74 9.48 21.96
C GLU A 34 -7.69 10.30 21.19
N ASN A 35 -8.10 11.50 20.79
CA ASN A 35 -7.22 12.51 20.20
C ASN A 35 -6.56 13.25 21.37
N THR A 36 -5.50 12.68 21.94
CA THR A 36 -4.36 13.55 22.24
C THR A 36 -3.92 14.09 20.89
N GLU A 37 -4.24 15.36 20.57
CA GLU A 37 -3.85 15.99 19.31
C GLU A 37 -2.32 15.97 19.19
N GLN A 38 -1.81 14.90 18.58
CA GLN A 38 -0.42 14.84 18.16
C GLN A 38 -0.24 15.91 17.09
N PRO A 39 0.70 16.85 17.26
CA PRO A 39 0.94 17.89 16.27
C PRO A 39 1.31 17.25 14.93
N PHE A 40 1.02 17.96 13.83
CA PHE A 40 1.46 17.52 12.50
C PHE A 40 2.99 17.42 12.48
N LEU A 41 3.52 16.37 11.84
CA LEU A 41 4.95 16.15 11.70
C LEU A 41 5.64 17.38 11.11
N LYS A 42 6.80 17.76 11.68
CA LYS A 42 7.55 18.95 11.25
C LYS A 42 8.94 18.65 10.72
N SER A 43 9.46 17.45 11.00
CA SER A 43 10.80 17.05 10.61
C SER A 43 10.83 15.55 10.44
N MET A 44 11.76 15.05 9.63
CA MET A 44 11.95 13.61 9.43
C MET A 44 13.42 13.23 9.42
N GLU A 45 13.71 11.99 9.82
CA GLU A 45 15.03 11.38 9.69
C GLU A 45 15.02 10.41 8.51
N TYR A 46 15.85 10.67 7.49
CA TYR A 46 15.87 9.88 6.27
C TYR A 46 17.29 9.56 5.80
N SER A 47 17.43 8.48 5.04
CA SER A 47 18.67 8.09 4.39
C SER A 47 18.43 7.69 2.93
N ASN A 48 19.42 7.95 2.07
CA ASN A 48 19.47 7.46 0.70
C ASN A 48 20.24 6.14 0.55
N LEU A 49 20.56 5.49 1.69
CA LEU A 49 21.16 4.16 1.73
C LEU A 49 22.49 4.09 0.94
N VAL A 50 23.27 5.16 0.95
CA VAL A 50 24.56 5.24 0.25
C VAL A 50 25.62 4.43 0.98
N ASP A 51 25.74 4.61 2.30
CA ASP A 51 26.76 3.93 3.10
C ASP A 51 26.33 2.52 3.53
N LYS A 52 27.33 1.68 3.77
CA LYS A 52 27.13 0.28 4.15
C LYS A 52 26.58 0.11 5.56
N ALA A 53 26.93 0.97 6.52
CA ALA A 53 26.46 0.84 7.89
C ALA A 53 24.95 1.05 7.98
N THR A 54 24.41 2.02 7.24
CA THR A 54 22.96 2.23 7.13
C THR A 54 22.27 1.09 6.40
N GLN A 55 22.86 0.57 5.32
CA GLN A 55 22.34 -0.63 4.64
C GLN A 55 22.27 -1.83 5.60
N GLU A 56 23.28 -2.03 6.45
CA GLU A 56 23.29 -3.09 7.46
C GLU A 56 22.19 -2.89 8.51
N GLU A 57 22.04 -1.68 9.07
CA GLU A 57 20.98 -1.35 10.04
C GLU A 57 19.58 -1.62 9.46
N VAL A 58 19.32 -1.12 8.25
CA VAL A 58 18.04 -1.31 7.55
C VAL A 58 17.82 -2.77 7.19
N GLY A 59 18.87 -3.47 6.74
CA GLY A 59 18.82 -4.88 6.40
C GLY A 59 18.48 -5.77 7.59
N GLU A 60 19.07 -5.49 8.77
CA GLU A 60 18.73 -6.19 10.00
C GLU A 60 17.25 -5.99 10.38
N ALA A 61 16.73 -4.78 10.25
CA ALA A 61 15.32 -4.49 10.55
C ALA A 61 14.38 -5.23 9.59
N LEU A 62 14.67 -5.22 8.28
CA LEU A 62 13.88 -5.93 7.27
C LEU A 62 13.85 -7.45 7.53
N ILE A 63 15.02 -8.05 7.80
CA ILE A 63 15.13 -9.49 8.11
C ILE A 63 14.39 -9.83 9.40
N ALA A 64 14.55 -9.03 10.46
CA ALA A 64 13.87 -9.24 11.73
C ALA A 64 12.33 -9.17 11.57
N ALA A 65 11.85 -8.32 10.66
CA ALA A 65 10.44 -8.18 10.31
C ALA A 65 9.90 -9.31 9.42
N GLY A 66 10.72 -10.30 9.08
CA GLY A 66 10.32 -11.50 8.35
C GLY A 66 10.52 -11.46 6.84
N ILE A 67 11.22 -10.46 6.31
CA ILE A 67 11.58 -10.42 4.88
C ILE A 67 12.76 -11.36 4.63
N ASP A 68 12.66 -12.16 3.58
CA ASP A 68 13.71 -13.13 3.23
C ASP A 68 15.05 -12.42 2.93
N LYS A 69 16.15 -13.03 3.40
CA LYS A 69 17.49 -12.45 3.29
C LYS A 69 17.94 -12.24 1.85
N GLN A 70 17.51 -13.09 0.91
CA GLN A 70 17.82 -12.94 -0.51
C GLN A 70 17.06 -11.76 -1.12
N LEU A 71 15.83 -11.49 -0.68
CA LEU A 71 15.05 -10.33 -1.08
C LEU A 71 15.68 -9.03 -0.55
N VAL A 72 16.11 -9.01 0.72
CA VAL A 72 16.87 -7.88 1.29
C VAL A 72 18.17 -7.64 0.53
N SER A 73 18.89 -8.71 0.17
CA SER A 73 20.13 -8.61 -0.63
C SER A 73 19.85 -8.04 -2.02
N SER A 74 18.78 -8.49 -2.67
CA SER A 74 18.35 -8.00 -3.99
C SER A 74 17.94 -6.54 -3.96
N PHE A 75 17.23 -6.12 -2.90
CA PHE A 75 16.90 -4.72 -2.64
C PHE A 75 18.16 -3.85 -2.59
N PHE A 76 19.15 -4.20 -1.77
CA PHE A 76 20.37 -3.40 -1.68
C PHE A 76 21.22 -3.45 -2.95
N GLU A 77 21.18 -4.52 -3.72
CA GLU A 77 21.80 -4.53 -5.05
C GLU A 77 21.18 -3.44 -5.93
N ASN A 78 19.85 -3.34 -5.96
CA ASN A 78 19.14 -2.31 -6.73
C ASN A 78 19.43 -0.89 -6.22
N VAL A 79 19.53 -0.69 -4.90
CA VAL A 79 19.97 0.58 -4.29
C VAL A 79 21.36 0.96 -4.77
N ASN A 80 22.32 0.03 -4.68
CA ASN A 80 23.71 0.28 -5.04
C ASN A 80 23.85 0.56 -6.54
N THR A 81 23.15 -0.20 -7.40
CA THR A 81 23.13 0.05 -8.85
C THR A 81 22.58 1.45 -9.17
N PHE A 82 21.50 1.86 -8.51
CA PHE A 82 20.93 3.19 -8.69
C PHE A 82 21.90 4.30 -8.25
N ASN A 83 22.38 4.26 -7.01
CA ASN A 83 23.28 5.28 -6.47
C ASN A 83 24.59 5.38 -7.29
N GLN A 84 25.12 4.26 -7.78
CA GLN A 84 26.30 4.24 -8.67
C GLN A 84 26.02 4.82 -10.07
N THR A 85 24.81 4.64 -10.58
CA THR A 85 24.43 5.08 -11.93
C THR A 85 24.19 6.59 -11.99
N VAL A 86 23.47 7.13 -11.00
CA VAL A 86 22.99 8.52 -11.01
C VAL A 86 23.91 9.49 -10.26
N GLY A 87 24.98 8.96 -9.67
CA GLY A 87 25.91 9.68 -8.81
C GLY A 87 25.30 10.04 -7.45
N GLU A 88 26.16 10.18 -6.45
CA GLU A 88 25.74 10.46 -5.06
C GLU A 88 25.55 11.96 -4.76
N VAL A 89 25.44 12.79 -5.80
CA VAL A 89 25.30 14.25 -5.63
C VAL A 89 23.89 14.56 -5.14
N GLY A 90 23.78 15.24 -3.99
CA GLY A 90 22.50 15.54 -3.36
C GLY A 90 21.90 14.41 -2.53
N LEU A 91 22.55 13.23 -2.49
CA LEU A 91 22.16 12.12 -1.63
C LEU A 91 22.77 12.28 -0.23
N VAL A 92 22.04 11.80 0.79
CA VAL A 92 22.61 11.60 2.13
C VAL A 92 23.67 10.50 2.05
N LYS A 93 24.94 10.90 2.20
CA LYS A 93 26.09 10.01 1.99
C LYS A 93 26.31 9.00 3.11
N GLU A 94 26.01 9.39 4.34
CA GLU A 94 26.24 8.56 5.53
C GLU A 94 25.10 8.72 6.53
N GLY A 95 24.62 7.62 7.07
CA GLY A 95 23.63 7.59 8.14
C GLY A 95 22.25 8.09 7.72
N PHE A 96 21.51 8.54 8.73
CA PHE A 96 20.25 9.27 8.57
C PHE A 96 20.51 10.77 8.77
N ALA A 97 20.02 11.59 7.85
CA ALA A 97 20.00 13.04 7.99
C ALA A 97 18.63 13.50 8.50
N THR A 98 18.62 14.59 9.26
CA THR A 98 17.39 15.27 9.66
C THR A 98 17.04 16.34 8.63
N SER A 99 15.77 16.38 8.23
CA SER A 99 15.19 17.43 7.40
C SER A 99 14.02 18.07 8.12
N ASP A 100 13.96 19.41 8.14
CA ASP A 100 12.79 20.18 8.58
C ASP A 100 11.73 20.30 7.47
N ASP A 101 12.05 19.86 6.25
CA ASP A 101 11.11 19.70 5.15
C ASP A 101 10.72 18.22 5.01
N LEU A 102 9.41 17.96 4.88
CA LEU A 102 8.89 16.61 4.67
C LEU A 102 8.95 16.16 3.19
N ILE A 103 9.37 17.05 2.29
CA ILE A 103 9.55 16.77 0.86
C ILE A 103 10.99 17.09 0.51
N ILE A 104 11.77 16.06 0.17
CA ILE A 104 13.13 16.25 -0.34
C ILE A 104 13.06 16.41 -1.85
N SER A 105 13.59 17.52 -2.36
CA SER A 105 13.71 17.75 -3.80
C SER A 105 14.99 17.13 -4.34
N TYR A 106 14.86 16.35 -5.40
CA TYR A 106 15.97 15.79 -6.18
C TYR A 106 15.96 16.38 -7.59
N ASP A 107 17.14 16.45 -8.23
CA ASP A 107 17.23 16.82 -9.64
C ASP A 107 16.83 15.61 -10.50
N GLU A 108 15.52 15.36 -10.59
CA GLU A 108 14.93 14.23 -11.33
C GLU A 108 15.37 14.22 -12.80
N ALA A 109 15.55 15.39 -13.42
CA ALA A 109 15.99 15.53 -14.80
C ALA A 109 17.44 15.06 -14.97
N SER A 110 18.33 15.46 -14.07
CA SER A 110 19.72 14.97 -14.05
C SER A 110 19.79 13.48 -13.75
N ILE A 111 19.01 13.00 -12.79
CA ILE A 111 18.93 11.56 -12.44
C ILE A 111 18.48 10.74 -13.64
N GLN A 112 17.39 11.14 -14.31
CA GLN A 112 16.88 10.46 -15.50
C GLN A 112 17.92 10.44 -16.62
N THR A 113 18.59 11.58 -16.87
CA THR A 113 19.61 11.68 -17.92
C THR A 113 20.75 10.68 -17.67
N GLN A 114 21.28 10.66 -16.43
CA GLN A 114 22.36 9.73 -16.07
C GLN A 114 21.91 8.26 -16.12
N TRP A 115 20.67 7.99 -15.74
CA TRP A 115 20.09 6.65 -15.81
C TRP A 115 19.97 6.16 -17.25
N ASP A 116 19.39 6.97 -18.14
CA ASP A 116 19.16 6.62 -19.56
C ASP A 116 20.46 6.43 -20.33
N GLU A 117 21.51 7.21 -20.01
CA GLU A 117 22.84 7.02 -20.59
C GLU A 117 23.43 5.63 -20.32
N LYS A 118 23.08 5.02 -19.18
CA LYS A 118 23.56 3.68 -18.79
C LYS A 118 22.56 2.57 -19.10
N ASN A 119 21.27 2.88 -19.14
CA ASN A 119 20.17 1.92 -19.24
C ASN A 119 19.14 2.36 -20.30
N PRO A 120 19.50 2.46 -21.58
CA PRO A 120 18.68 3.10 -22.62
C PRO A 120 17.34 2.40 -22.88
N GLU A 121 17.21 1.12 -22.51
CA GLU A 121 15.97 0.34 -22.70
C GLU A 121 15.26 0.01 -21.39
N PHE A 122 15.84 0.35 -20.23
CA PHE A 122 15.32 -0.04 -18.92
C PHE A 122 15.08 1.19 -18.05
N ILE A 123 13.82 1.51 -17.79
CA ILE A 123 13.41 2.70 -17.03
C ILE A 123 13.69 2.62 -15.52
N GLY A 124 14.20 1.50 -15.02
CA GLY A 124 14.41 1.26 -13.59
C GLY A 124 13.22 0.61 -12.90
N TYR A 125 13.22 0.62 -11.57
CA TYR A 125 12.10 0.15 -10.74
C TYR A 125 11.45 1.31 -9.99
N ASN A 126 10.13 1.22 -9.83
CA ASN A 126 9.31 2.17 -9.08
C ASN A 126 8.86 1.60 -7.73
N CYS A 127 8.05 2.38 -7.00
CA CYS A 127 7.47 2.03 -5.71
C CYS A 127 6.84 0.62 -5.69
N ARG A 128 6.00 0.28 -6.68
CA ARG A 128 5.24 -0.97 -6.74
C ARG A 128 6.15 -2.17 -6.93
N ILE A 129 7.05 -2.12 -7.91
CA ILE A 129 7.98 -3.23 -8.19
C ILE A 129 8.89 -3.44 -6.99
N THR A 130 9.51 -2.37 -6.47
CA THR A 130 10.43 -2.44 -5.33
C THR A 130 9.74 -3.00 -4.08
N SER A 131 8.55 -2.49 -3.75
CA SER A 131 7.83 -2.93 -2.56
C SER A 131 7.36 -4.38 -2.67
N PHE A 132 6.89 -4.81 -3.84
CA PHE A 132 6.49 -6.19 -4.04
C PHE A 132 7.68 -7.15 -4.02
N ASP A 133 8.81 -6.79 -4.66
CA ASP A 133 10.01 -7.64 -4.63
C ASP A 133 10.50 -7.88 -3.19
N MET A 134 10.43 -6.85 -2.33
CA MET A 134 10.74 -7.00 -0.90
C MET A 134 9.67 -7.78 -0.13
N PHE A 135 8.39 -7.58 -0.45
CA PHE A 135 7.26 -8.04 0.40
C PHE A 135 6.58 -9.33 -0.08
N ARG A 136 6.93 -9.85 -1.27
CA ARG A 136 6.18 -10.93 -1.94
C ARG A 136 5.99 -12.21 -1.12
N ASP A 137 6.86 -12.53 -0.17
CA ASP A 137 6.68 -13.73 0.66
C ASP A 137 5.69 -13.52 1.83
N LEU A 138 5.28 -12.27 2.06
CA LEU A 138 4.37 -11.87 3.14
C LEU A 138 2.97 -11.51 2.64
N VAL A 139 2.69 -11.72 1.35
CA VAL A 139 1.37 -11.54 0.73
C VAL A 139 1.12 -12.65 -0.28
N SER A 140 -0.07 -13.23 -0.31
CA SER A 140 -0.49 -14.16 -1.36
C SER A 140 -1.68 -13.62 -2.14
N THR A 141 -1.87 -14.12 -3.37
CA THR A 141 -3.04 -13.87 -4.21
C THR A 141 -3.45 -15.20 -4.84
N GLY A 142 -4.74 -15.46 -5.03
CA GLY A 142 -5.20 -16.77 -5.52
C GLY A 142 -6.06 -16.74 -6.79
N ASN A 143 -6.65 -15.60 -7.16
CA ASN A 143 -7.58 -15.53 -8.28
C ASN A 143 -7.33 -14.30 -9.19
N PRO A 144 -6.58 -14.45 -10.30
CA PRO A 144 -6.32 -13.34 -11.23
C PRO A 144 -7.50 -13.03 -12.17
N LYS A 145 -8.67 -13.67 -12.03
CA LYS A 145 -9.81 -13.41 -12.92
C LYS A 145 -10.39 -12.01 -12.69
N GLY A 146 -10.69 -11.32 -13.79
CA GLY A 146 -11.33 -10.00 -13.75
C GLY A 146 -10.42 -8.85 -13.29
N ILE A 147 -9.12 -9.10 -13.12
CA ILE A 147 -8.17 -8.03 -12.82
C ILE A 147 -8.03 -7.09 -14.01
N ASN A 148 -7.84 -5.80 -13.73
CA ASN A 148 -7.56 -4.80 -14.74
C ASN A 148 -6.28 -4.05 -14.37
N SER A 149 -5.22 -4.33 -15.14
CA SER A 149 -3.87 -3.80 -14.92
C SER A 149 -3.46 -2.81 -16.02
N SER A 150 -4.39 -2.14 -16.68
CA SER A 150 -4.08 -1.16 -17.73
C SER A 150 -3.24 0.01 -17.20
N ASN A 151 -3.46 0.41 -15.94
CA ASN A 151 -2.69 1.45 -15.25
C ASN A 151 -1.24 1.04 -14.90
N LEU A 152 -0.87 -0.23 -15.07
CA LEU A 152 0.46 -0.76 -14.75
C LEU A 152 1.37 -0.84 -15.99
N PHE A 153 1.14 0.01 -17.00
CA PHE A 153 1.86 -0.08 -18.27
C PHE A 153 3.36 0.21 -18.14
N LEU A 154 3.77 1.20 -17.33
CA LEU A 154 5.18 1.46 -17.03
C LEU A 154 5.80 0.33 -16.20
N ASP A 155 5.06 -0.24 -15.25
CA ASP A 155 5.53 -1.36 -14.45
C ASP A 155 5.80 -2.58 -15.35
N LYS A 156 4.89 -2.87 -16.28
CA LYS A 156 5.04 -3.93 -17.27
C LYS A 156 6.22 -3.68 -18.19
N ASP A 157 6.40 -2.44 -18.65
CA ASP A 157 7.54 -2.06 -19.49
C ASP A 157 8.86 -2.32 -18.76
N ALA A 158 9.02 -1.79 -17.54
CA ALA A 158 10.17 -2.03 -16.69
C ALA A 158 10.46 -3.52 -16.47
N LEU A 159 9.44 -4.34 -16.19
CA LEU A 159 9.61 -5.78 -15.98
C LEU A 159 9.98 -6.54 -17.27
N ASN A 160 9.52 -6.07 -18.43
CA ASN A 160 9.76 -6.72 -19.72
C ASN A 160 11.12 -6.37 -20.32
N THR A 161 11.61 -5.14 -20.14
CA THR A 161 12.88 -4.67 -20.72
C THR A 161 14.08 -4.92 -19.82
N ASN A 162 13.84 -5.24 -18.56
CA ASN A 162 14.86 -5.57 -17.59
C ASN A 162 15.55 -6.92 -17.88
N ALA A 163 16.88 -6.89 -18.02
CA ALA A 163 17.68 -8.08 -18.22
C ALA A 163 17.68 -9.02 -16.99
N LYS A 164 17.61 -8.46 -15.77
CA LYS A 164 17.55 -9.20 -14.51
C LYS A 164 16.09 -9.58 -14.26
N LYS A 165 15.61 -10.69 -14.81
CA LYS A 165 14.23 -11.18 -14.61
C LYS A 165 13.87 -11.33 -13.12
N VAL A 166 13.38 -10.26 -12.48
CA VAL A 166 13.14 -10.19 -11.03
C VAL A 166 11.96 -11.04 -10.59
N PHE A 167 10.97 -11.21 -11.47
CA PHE A 167 9.78 -12.02 -11.22
C PHE A 167 9.75 -13.20 -12.19
N SER A 168 9.46 -14.38 -11.63
CA SER A 168 8.88 -15.49 -12.37
C SER A 168 7.51 -15.10 -12.94
N GLN A 169 6.99 -15.94 -13.83
CA GLN A 169 5.66 -15.72 -14.39
C GLN A 169 4.58 -15.65 -13.28
N GLU A 170 4.63 -16.57 -12.31
CA GLU A 170 3.68 -16.61 -11.20
C GLU A 170 3.78 -15.35 -10.32
N GLU A 171 4.99 -14.90 -10.00
CA GLU A 171 5.19 -13.67 -9.23
C GLU A 171 4.69 -12.44 -9.98
N ASN A 172 4.87 -12.40 -11.30
CA ASN A 172 4.32 -11.32 -12.12
C ASN A 172 2.79 -11.34 -12.14
N GLU A 173 2.16 -12.51 -12.21
CA GLU A 173 0.70 -12.63 -12.10
C GLU A 173 0.19 -12.16 -10.73
N ARG A 174 0.89 -12.51 -9.64
CA ARG A 174 0.60 -12.03 -8.28
C ARG A 174 0.77 -10.52 -8.15
N PHE A 175 1.84 -9.96 -8.71
CA PHE A 175 2.09 -8.51 -8.77
C PHE A 175 0.94 -7.78 -9.47
N LEU A 176 0.56 -8.24 -10.66
CA LEU A 176 -0.55 -7.66 -11.43
C LEU A 176 -1.87 -7.79 -10.69
N CYS A 177 -2.10 -8.91 -10.00
CA CYS A 177 -3.31 -9.14 -9.20
C CYS A 177 -3.43 -8.13 -8.05
N LEU A 178 -2.34 -7.95 -7.28
CA LEU A 178 -2.30 -7.06 -6.12
C LEU A 178 -2.52 -5.58 -6.52
N PHE A 179 -1.85 -5.10 -7.56
CA PHE A 179 -1.89 -3.67 -7.95
C PHE A 179 -2.88 -3.32 -9.06
N SER A 180 -3.70 -4.28 -9.50
CA SER A 180 -4.77 -3.99 -10.46
C SER A 180 -5.77 -2.98 -9.89
N ARG A 181 -6.23 -2.07 -10.74
CA ARG A 181 -7.20 -1.04 -10.36
C ARG A 181 -8.50 -1.64 -9.83
N VAL A 182 -9.20 -0.89 -9.00
CA VAL A 182 -10.48 -1.28 -8.39
C VAL A 182 -11.54 -0.29 -8.84
N LEU A 183 -12.58 -0.76 -9.55
CA LEU A 183 -13.67 0.11 -9.98
C LEU A 183 -14.39 0.72 -8.77
N THR A 184 -14.72 2.00 -8.87
CA THR A 184 -15.40 2.74 -7.80
C THR A 184 -16.35 3.77 -8.40
N GLY A 185 -17.03 4.55 -7.55
CA GLY A 185 -17.92 5.63 -7.98
C GLY A 185 -17.44 7.00 -7.51
N TYR A 186 -18.17 8.05 -7.92
CA TYR A 186 -17.99 9.42 -7.46
C TYR A 186 -18.48 9.58 -6.01
N HIS A 187 -17.61 9.29 -5.06
CA HIS A 187 -17.86 9.51 -3.64
C HIS A 187 -16.68 10.27 -3.02
N LYS A 188 -16.97 11.06 -1.99
CA LYS A 188 -15.94 11.74 -1.16
C LYS A 188 -15.59 10.97 0.11
N ASP A 189 -16.39 9.95 0.42
CA ASP A 189 -16.27 9.18 1.64
C ASP A 189 -15.28 8.03 1.47
N VAL A 190 -14.15 8.13 2.15
CA VAL A 190 -13.08 7.13 2.16
C VAL A 190 -13.61 5.75 2.58
N ALA A 191 -14.60 5.66 3.48
CA ALA A 191 -15.14 4.39 3.94
C ALA A 191 -15.76 3.58 2.80
N GLN A 192 -16.46 4.24 1.87
CA GLN A 192 -17.05 3.56 0.71
C GLN A 192 -15.98 3.02 -0.25
N HIS A 193 -14.85 3.72 -0.38
CA HIS A 193 -13.73 3.27 -1.20
C HIS A 193 -12.96 2.11 -0.57
N LEU A 194 -12.76 2.14 0.76
CA LEU A 194 -12.16 1.04 1.50
C LEU A 194 -12.94 -0.27 1.31
N GLU A 195 -14.27 -0.23 1.39
CA GLU A 195 -15.10 -1.42 1.18
C GLU A 195 -14.95 -1.97 -0.25
N LYS A 196 -14.80 -1.10 -1.26
CA LYS A 196 -14.52 -1.53 -2.64
C LYS A 196 -13.16 -2.21 -2.77
N VAL A 197 -12.11 -1.66 -2.15
CA VAL A 197 -10.78 -2.27 -2.17
C VAL A 197 -10.80 -3.62 -1.45
N LYS A 198 -11.40 -3.70 -0.26
CA LYS A 198 -11.54 -4.95 0.51
C LYS A 198 -12.31 -6.01 -0.25
N GLN A 199 -13.41 -5.65 -0.91
CA GLN A 199 -14.17 -6.57 -1.74
C GLN A 199 -13.33 -7.08 -2.91
N ALA A 200 -12.61 -6.20 -3.61
CA ALA A 200 -11.73 -6.60 -4.71
C ALA A 200 -10.58 -7.51 -4.24
N PHE A 201 -9.97 -7.21 -3.09
CA PHE A 201 -8.92 -8.05 -2.50
C PHE A 201 -9.47 -9.43 -2.12
N LYS A 202 -10.67 -9.50 -1.55
CA LYS A 202 -11.35 -10.76 -1.25
C LYS A 202 -11.61 -11.59 -2.51
N GLU A 203 -12.10 -10.98 -3.59
CA GLU A 203 -12.38 -11.66 -4.87
C GLU A 203 -11.11 -12.19 -5.54
N ARG A 204 -10.00 -11.47 -5.37
CA ARG A 204 -8.66 -11.80 -5.85
C ARG A 204 -7.89 -12.76 -4.93
N GLU A 205 -8.50 -13.12 -3.80
CA GLU A 205 -7.91 -13.95 -2.75
C GLU A 205 -6.57 -13.37 -2.26
N VAL A 206 -6.51 -12.05 -2.09
CA VAL A 206 -5.36 -11.35 -1.50
C VAL A 206 -5.36 -11.62 0.00
N HIS A 207 -4.27 -12.19 0.52
CA HIS A 207 -4.13 -12.54 1.92
C HIS A 207 -2.81 -12.06 2.50
N PHE A 208 -2.89 -11.42 3.67
CA PHE A 208 -1.76 -10.97 4.46
C PHE A 208 -1.68 -11.84 5.72
N PRO A 209 -0.93 -12.98 5.69
CA PRO A 209 -0.94 -13.96 6.78
C PRO A 209 -0.45 -13.42 8.13
N TYR A 210 0.30 -12.32 8.12
CA TYR A 210 0.85 -11.68 9.32
C TYR A 210 0.13 -10.37 9.69
N LYS A 211 -1.06 -10.11 9.12
CA LYS A 211 -1.87 -8.94 9.47
C LYS A 211 -2.09 -8.86 10.99
N GLY A 212 -1.77 -7.70 11.56
CA GLY A 212 -1.92 -7.43 12.99
C GLY A 212 -0.75 -7.90 13.86
N ASP A 213 0.24 -8.62 13.31
CA ASP A 213 1.49 -8.90 13.99
C ASP A 213 2.43 -7.70 13.87
N THR A 214 2.53 -6.91 14.94
CA THR A 214 3.37 -5.71 14.97
C THR A 214 4.87 -5.98 14.90
N SER A 215 5.29 -7.25 14.98
CA SER A 215 6.69 -7.66 14.79
C SER A 215 7.05 -7.92 13.32
N LYS A 216 6.04 -7.98 12.42
CA LYS A 216 6.22 -8.29 11.01
C LYS A 216 6.12 -7.06 10.12
N ALA A 217 6.73 -7.16 8.94
CA ALA A 217 6.63 -6.12 7.94
C ALA A 217 5.17 -5.93 7.50
N SER A 218 4.80 -4.71 7.13
CA SER A 218 3.50 -4.38 6.54
C SER A 218 3.67 -3.60 5.25
N LEU A 219 2.76 -3.83 4.31
CA LEU A 219 2.70 -3.09 3.05
C LEU A 219 1.85 -1.83 3.23
N ILE A 220 2.42 -0.65 3.01
CA ILE A 220 1.70 0.62 3.14
C ILE A 220 1.34 1.12 1.75
N SER A 221 0.06 1.14 1.42
CA SER A 221 -0.45 1.50 0.10
C SER A 221 -1.26 2.78 0.15
N ILE A 222 -0.89 3.76 -0.68
CA ILE A 222 -1.63 5.01 -0.84
C ILE A 222 -2.52 4.86 -2.07
N PHE A 223 -3.83 4.95 -1.87
CA PHE A 223 -4.81 4.85 -2.94
C PHE A 223 -5.20 6.23 -3.46
N PHE A 224 -5.19 6.38 -4.78
CA PHE A 224 -5.71 7.55 -5.49
C PHE A 224 -6.97 7.21 -6.28
N HIS A 225 -7.74 8.26 -6.56
CA HIS A 225 -8.86 8.22 -7.49
C HIS A 225 -8.41 8.68 -8.87
N SER A 226 -8.70 7.87 -9.87
CA SER A 226 -8.74 8.32 -11.25
C SER A 226 -10.20 8.57 -11.63
N ALA A 227 -10.52 9.83 -11.88
CA ALA A 227 -11.82 10.29 -12.37
C ALA A 227 -11.64 11.22 -13.58
N ILE A 228 -10.95 10.70 -14.61
CA ILE A 228 -10.55 11.46 -15.80
C ILE A 228 -11.74 11.69 -16.76
N THR A 229 -12.77 10.86 -16.68
CA THR A 229 -13.95 10.92 -17.56
C THR A 229 -15.23 11.06 -16.74
N ASP A 230 -16.23 11.75 -17.28
CA ASP A 230 -17.56 11.87 -16.65
C ASP A 230 -18.35 10.55 -16.62
N GLU A 231 -17.82 9.49 -17.26
CA GLU A 231 -18.41 8.16 -17.32
C GLU A 231 -18.21 7.41 -15.99
N PRO A 232 -19.29 7.06 -15.25
CA PRO A 232 -19.18 6.42 -13.95
C PRO A 232 -18.42 5.09 -13.96
N ASP A 233 -18.43 4.38 -15.08
CA ASP A 233 -17.81 3.06 -15.25
C ASP A 233 -16.27 3.12 -15.43
N ASP A 234 -15.72 4.32 -15.62
CA ASP A 234 -14.28 4.56 -15.80
C ASP A 234 -13.59 5.14 -14.55
N VAL A 235 -14.34 5.33 -13.46
CA VAL A 235 -13.77 5.77 -12.18
C VAL A 235 -13.16 4.60 -11.44
N PHE A 236 -11.90 4.71 -11.05
CA PHE A 236 -11.21 3.63 -10.35
C PHE A 236 -10.25 4.13 -9.28
N LEU A 237 -10.02 3.27 -8.30
CA LEU A 237 -8.96 3.37 -7.32
C LEU A 237 -7.73 2.64 -7.83
N PHE A 238 -6.56 3.19 -7.57
CA PHE A 238 -5.29 2.52 -7.83
C PHE A 238 -4.26 2.88 -6.77
N VAL A 239 -3.29 2.00 -6.56
CA VAL A 239 -2.15 2.27 -5.68
C VAL A 239 -1.21 3.24 -6.39
N GLY A 240 -1.26 4.49 -5.96
CA GLY A 240 -0.43 5.57 -6.48
C GLY A 240 0.98 5.56 -5.92
N HIS A 241 1.11 5.17 -4.65
CA HIS A 241 2.38 4.96 -3.99
C HIS A 241 2.32 3.77 -3.03
N VAL A 242 3.45 3.12 -2.81
CA VAL A 242 3.56 1.99 -1.89
C VAL A 242 4.98 1.87 -1.34
N GLY A 243 5.09 1.48 -0.07
CA GLY A 243 6.36 1.16 0.59
C GLY A 243 6.19 0.06 1.63
N VAL A 244 7.29 -0.33 2.27
CA VAL A 244 7.31 -1.39 3.29
C VAL A 244 7.64 -0.78 4.65
N LEU A 245 6.78 -1.01 5.64
CA LEU A 245 6.94 -0.57 7.02
C LEU A 245 7.43 -1.74 7.87
N VAL A 246 8.48 -1.52 8.66
CA VAL A 246 9.00 -2.51 9.61
C VAL A 246 9.24 -1.90 11.00
N PRO A 247 9.07 -2.68 12.08
CA PRO A 247 9.44 -2.24 13.42
C PRO A 247 10.96 -2.21 13.60
N MET A 248 11.45 -1.25 14.40
CA MET A 248 12.85 -1.16 14.82
C MET A 248 13.02 -1.63 16.27
N LYS A 249 14.25 -2.01 16.63
CA LYS A 249 14.61 -2.48 17.99
C LYS A 249 14.41 -1.41 19.07
N ASP A 250 14.49 -0.14 18.71
CA ASP A 250 14.32 1.02 19.60
C ASP A 250 12.84 1.43 19.76
N GLY A 251 11.91 0.70 19.15
CA GLY A 251 10.48 0.97 19.19
C GLY A 251 9.99 1.97 18.13
N LYS A 252 10.89 2.54 17.31
CA LYS A 252 10.51 3.31 16.13
C LYS A 252 10.00 2.40 15.00
N LEU A 253 9.46 3.02 13.97
CA LEU A 253 9.08 2.42 12.71
C LEU A 253 10.05 2.88 11.62
N LEU A 254 10.44 1.95 10.75
CA LEU A 254 11.23 2.23 9.56
C LEU A 254 10.36 2.01 8.33
N PHE A 255 10.21 3.06 7.52
CA PHE A 255 9.53 2.99 6.24
C PHE A 255 10.58 2.98 5.13
N VAL A 256 10.56 1.93 4.31
CA VAL A 256 11.48 1.74 3.17
C VAL A 256 10.70 1.88 1.88
N GLU A 257 11.15 2.78 1.01
CA GLU A 257 10.42 3.13 -0.20
C GLU A 257 11.34 3.45 -1.39
N LYS A 258 10.70 3.48 -2.55
CA LYS A 258 11.19 4.07 -3.80
C LYS A 258 10.09 4.99 -4.28
N LEU A 259 10.32 6.29 -4.42
CA LEU A 259 9.23 7.25 -4.68
C LEU A 259 8.73 7.21 -6.14
N ALA A 260 9.63 7.27 -7.09
CA ALA A 260 9.38 7.19 -8.53
C ALA A 260 10.55 6.49 -9.22
N PHE A 261 10.53 6.31 -10.55
CA PHE A 261 11.69 5.77 -11.27
C PHE A 261 12.92 6.67 -11.12
N GLN A 262 12.70 7.99 -11.14
CA GLN A 262 13.73 9.04 -11.11
C GLN A 262 14.09 9.55 -9.71
N GLU A 263 13.49 9.01 -8.66
CA GLU A 263 13.79 9.43 -7.29
C GLU A 263 14.59 8.34 -6.55
N PRO A 264 15.51 8.68 -5.64
CA PRO A 264 16.31 7.70 -4.91
C PRO A 264 15.48 6.73 -4.06
N TYR A 265 16.09 5.60 -3.73
CA TYR A 265 15.61 4.75 -2.65
C TYR A 265 15.79 5.49 -1.32
N GLN A 266 14.84 5.28 -0.40
CA GLN A 266 14.84 5.93 0.90
C GLN A 266 14.48 4.96 2.01
N ALA A 267 15.06 5.23 3.19
CA ALA A 267 14.62 4.70 4.45
C ALA A 267 14.35 5.85 5.41
N ILE A 268 13.19 5.86 6.05
CA ILE A 268 12.71 6.98 6.89
C ILE A 268 12.24 6.44 8.23
N LYS A 269 12.62 7.11 9.31
CA LYS A 269 12.25 6.72 10.68
C LYS A 269 11.08 7.55 11.21
N PHE A 270 10.14 6.87 11.85
CA PHE A 270 8.96 7.48 12.47
C PHE A 270 8.75 6.93 13.88
N ASN A 271 8.23 7.75 14.80
CA ASN A 271 7.88 7.29 16.14
C ASN A 271 6.59 6.47 16.16
N ASN A 272 5.68 6.70 15.21
CA ASN A 272 4.39 6.03 15.12
C ASN A 272 3.77 6.19 13.73
N ARG A 273 2.65 5.49 13.48
CA ARG A 273 1.93 5.50 12.20
C ARG A 273 1.28 6.85 11.88
N THR A 274 1.00 7.69 12.88
CA THR A 274 0.51 9.06 12.66
C THR A 274 1.57 9.93 11.99
N GLU A 275 2.85 9.81 12.39
CA GLU A 275 3.93 10.54 11.71
C GLU A 275 4.15 10.03 10.28
N LEU A 276 4.08 8.72 10.06
CA LEU A 276 4.09 8.14 8.70
C LEU A 276 2.93 8.67 7.85
N ASN A 277 1.72 8.75 8.44
CA ASN A 277 0.57 9.36 7.78
C ASN A 277 0.88 10.79 7.37
N ASP A 278 1.38 11.61 8.30
CA ASP A 278 1.64 13.03 8.03
C ASP A 278 2.65 13.20 6.90
N TYR A 279 3.72 12.40 6.89
CA TYR A 279 4.69 12.37 5.81
C TYR A 279 4.02 12.08 4.44
N LEU A 280 3.27 10.99 4.37
CA LEU A 280 2.61 10.56 3.12
C LEU A 280 1.53 11.54 2.68
N MET A 281 0.69 12.02 3.61
CA MET A 281 -0.40 12.94 3.28
C MET A 281 0.10 14.35 2.94
N ASN A 282 1.20 14.80 3.54
CA ASN A 282 1.85 16.05 3.14
C ASN A 282 2.28 16.01 1.67
N ARG A 283 2.71 14.84 1.18
CA ARG A 283 3.16 14.66 -0.21
C ARG A 283 2.00 14.48 -1.19
N TYR A 284 0.97 13.72 -0.80
CA TYR A 284 -0.03 13.23 -1.74
C TYR A 284 -1.43 13.85 -1.62
N ASP A 285 -1.84 14.36 -0.46
CA ASP A 285 -3.09 15.14 -0.32
C ASP A 285 -2.79 16.62 -0.45
N VAL A 286 -2.61 17.05 -1.70
CA VAL A 286 -2.25 18.42 -2.08
C VAL A 286 -3.27 19.08 -3.02
N GLU A 287 -4.20 18.31 -3.58
CA GLU A 287 -5.22 18.82 -4.50
C GLU A 287 -6.46 19.33 -3.74
N LYS A 288 -6.95 20.51 -4.11
CA LYS A 288 -8.11 21.17 -3.46
C LYS A 288 -9.38 21.01 -4.28
N GLY A 289 -10.52 20.92 -3.60
CA GLY A 289 -11.84 20.98 -4.24
C GLY A 289 -12.23 19.77 -5.09
N GLN A 290 -11.52 18.64 -4.97
CA GLN A 290 -11.79 17.45 -5.77
C GLN A 290 -13.23 16.93 -5.58
N PRO A 291 -13.88 16.43 -6.67
CA PRO A 291 -15.19 15.80 -6.58
C PRO A 291 -15.12 14.39 -5.98
N THR A 292 -13.93 13.79 -5.96
CA THR A 292 -13.64 12.47 -5.38
C THR A 292 -13.13 12.58 -3.95
N ALA A 293 -12.95 11.44 -3.28
CA ALA A 293 -12.32 11.39 -1.98
C ALA A 293 -10.84 11.83 -2.07
N LYS A 294 -10.33 12.31 -0.94
CA LYS A 294 -8.89 12.50 -0.74
C LYS A 294 -8.18 11.14 -0.81
N PRO A 295 -6.86 11.12 -1.11
CA PRO A 295 -6.06 9.92 -0.96
C PRO A 295 -6.20 9.31 0.43
N PHE A 296 -6.13 7.98 0.50
CA PHE A 296 -6.18 7.25 1.75
C PHE A 296 -5.10 6.18 1.82
N ILE A 297 -4.68 5.87 3.04
CA ILE A 297 -3.54 4.99 3.30
C ILE A 297 -4.06 3.68 3.90
N MET A 298 -3.75 2.57 3.26
CA MET A 298 -4.00 1.24 3.81
C MET A 298 -2.70 0.62 4.31
N GLU A 299 -2.76 -0.01 5.47
CA GLU A 299 -1.74 -0.94 5.96
C GLU A 299 -2.25 -2.35 5.70
N ASN A 300 -1.58 -3.04 4.77
CA ASN A 300 -2.05 -4.30 4.20
C ASN A 300 -3.44 -4.14 3.56
N ASP A 301 -4.48 -4.71 4.16
CA ASP A 301 -5.87 -4.70 3.70
C ASP A 301 -6.81 -3.88 4.61
N GLU A 302 -6.28 -3.08 5.53
CA GLU A 302 -7.06 -2.20 6.43
C GLU A 302 -6.66 -0.74 6.29
N LEU A 303 -7.57 0.17 6.67
CA LEU A 303 -7.21 1.58 6.83
C LEU A 303 -6.11 1.69 7.89
N MET A 304 -5.03 2.41 7.55
CA MET A 304 -3.89 2.54 8.46
C MET A 304 -4.31 3.25 9.74
N GLN A 305 -3.87 2.71 10.89
CA GLN A 305 -4.09 3.36 12.18
C GLN A 305 -3.43 4.75 12.19
N GLY A 306 -4.16 5.75 12.68
CA GLY A 306 -3.67 7.14 12.70
C GLY A 306 -3.86 7.87 11.36
N TYR A 307 -4.59 7.29 10.40
CA TYR A 307 -4.97 7.99 9.18
C TYR A 307 -5.67 9.31 9.49
N ARG A 308 -5.16 10.40 8.90
CA ARG A 308 -5.79 11.72 8.91
C ARG A 308 -5.42 12.49 7.64
N PRO A 309 -6.34 13.28 7.06
CA PRO A 309 -6.03 14.16 5.93
C PRO A 309 -4.91 15.15 6.23
N ASN A 310 -4.31 15.71 5.19
CA ASN A 310 -3.36 16.81 5.33
C ASN A 310 -4.10 18.07 5.83
N PRO A 311 -3.79 18.60 7.02
CA PRO A 311 -4.46 19.78 7.57
C PRO A 311 -4.16 21.06 6.77
N ASN A 312 -3.08 21.07 5.98
CA ASN A 312 -2.74 22.21 5.12
C ASN A 312 -3.53 22.19 3.79
N ASN A 313 -4.25 21.11 3.51
CA ASN A 313 -5.04 20.93 2.29
C ASN A 313 -6.55 20.98 2.57
N GLU A 314 -7.01 22.10 3.13
CA GLU A 314 -8.44 22.48 3.15
C GLU A 314 -8.95 22.95 1.78
#